data_AF-A0A3D8Z0H4-F1
#
_entry.id   AF-A0A3D8Z0H4-F1
#
_cell.length_a   1.000
_cell.length_b   1.000
_cell.length_c   1.000
_cell.angle_alpha   90.00
_cell.angle_beta   90.00
_cell.angle_gamma   90.00
#
_symmetry.space_group_name_H-M   'P 1'
#
loop_
_entity.id
_entity.type
_entity.pdbx_description
1 polymer ?
#
loop_
_entity_poly.entity_id
_entity_poly.type
_entity_poly.pdbx_seq_one_letter_code
_entity_poly.pdbx_strand_id
1 'polypeptide(L)'
;MEKKYSRYSIILIAVGIFIAYMIFPPFNITFGTWSMLAIPIGFVTYLTGVSLGIIAFLKKEKGFMKYIALIFMALGVLYVVFHFAVFSGEI
;
A
#
# COMPACT_ATOMS: atom_id res chain seq x y z
N MET A 1 -0.54 23.37 -12.79
CA MET A 1 -0.03 22.06 -12.29
C MET A 1 -1.17 21.07 -12.32
N GLU A 2 -1.16 20.11 -13.25
CA GLU A 2 -2.04 18.94 -13.17
C GLU A 2 -1.72 18.23 -11.85
N LYS A 3 -2.60 18.38 -10.86
CA LYS A 3 -2.51 17.62 -9.62
C LYS A 3 -2.71 16.16 -10.02
N LYS A 4 -1.66 15.35 -9.88
CA LYS A 4 -1.65 13.90 -10.20
C LYS A 4 -1.65 13.10 -8.91
N TYR A 5 -2.47 13.49 -7.92
CA TYR A 5 -2.51 12.80 -6.64
C TYR A 5 -2.89 11.32 -6.82
N SER A 6 -3.77 11.04 -7.78
CA SER A 6 -4.11 9.66 -8.14
C SER A 6 -2.89 8.83 -8.61
N ARG A 7 -1.94 9.44 -9.33
CA ARG A 7 -0.76 8.73 -9.84
C ARG A 7 0.23 8.43 -8.72
N TYR A 8 0.46 9.39 -7.83
CA TYR A 8 1.28 9.19 -6.63
C TYR A 8 0.66 8.17 -5.67
N SER A 9 -0.66 8.19 -5.51
CA SER A 9 -1.41 7.20 -4.72
C SER A 9 -1.14 5.78 -5.21
N ILE A 10 -1.31 5.51 -6.51
CA ILE A 10 -1.09 4.18 -7.08
C ILE A 10 0.36 3.72 -6.89
N ILE A 11 1.34 4.60 -7.15
CA ILE A 11 2.76 4.28 -6.99
C ILE A 11 3.07 3.94 -5.52
N LEU A 12 2.63 4.77 -4.58
CA LEU A 12 2.88 4.55 -3.16
C LEU A 12 2.20 3.29 -2.63
N ILE A 13 0.97 3.00 -3.09
CA ILE A 13 0.29 1.76 -2.73
C ILE A 13 1.07 0.56 -3.25
N ALA A 14 1.46 0.55 -4.53
CA ALA A 14 2.21 -0.54 -5.13
C ALA A 14 3.57 -0.76 -4.44
N VAL A 15 4.30 0.33 -4.18
CA VAL A 15 5.59 0.28 -3.47
C VAL A 15 5.41 -0.19 -2.03
N GLY A 16 4.40 0.31 -1.31
CA GLY A 16 4.11 -0.10 0.06
C GLY A 16 3.79 -1.59 0.19
N ILE A 17 2.92 -2.11 -0.69
CA ILE A 17 2.59 -3.54 -0.76
C ILE A 17 3.84 -4.35 -1.10
N PHE A 18 4.62 -3.93 -2.09
CA PHE A 18 5.83 -4.65 -2.50
C PHE A 18 6.85 -4.74 -1.36
N ILE A 19 7.18 -3.61 -0.72
CA ILE A 19 8.16 -3.56 0.37
C ILE A 19 7.74 -4.50 1.50
N ALA A 20 6.45 -4.52 1.84
CA ALA A 20 6.02 -5.37 2.92
C ALA A 20 5.87 -6.84 2.55
N TYR A 21 5.54 -7.14 1.29
CA TYR A 21 5.38 -8.52 0.84
C TYR A 21 6.71 -9.19 0.47
N MET A 22 7.75 -8.43 0.15
CA MET A 22 9.02 -8.98 -0.34
C MET A 22 9.68 -9.98 0.62
N ILE A 23 9.44 -9.87 1.93
CA ILE A 23 10.00 -10.77 2.94
C ILE A 23 9.27 -12.11 3.03
N PHE A 24 8.05 -12.19 2.47
CA PHE A 24 7.24 -13.39 2.48
C PHE A 24 7.53 -14.26 1.25
N PRO A 25 7.24 -15.58 1.32
CA PRO A 25 7.27 -16.43 0.15
C PRO A 25 6.31 -15.93 -0.96
N PRO A 26 6.69 -16.03 -2.24
CA PRO A 26 7.89 -16.68 -2.78
C PRO A 26 9.14 -15.79 -2.87
N PHE A 27 9.05 -14.49 -2.55
CA PHE A 27 10.13 -13.53 -2.81
C PHE A 27 11.32 -13.70 -1.86
N ASN A 28 11.06 -13.87 -0.55
CA ASN A 28 12.08 -14.07 0.49
C ASN A 28 13.26 -13.08 0.44
N ILE A 29 13.01 -11.83 0.04
CA ILE A 29 14.00 -10.76 -0.04
C ILE A 29 14.18 -10.19 1.37
N THR A 30 15.33 -10.50 1.97
CA THR A 30 15.67 -10.07 3.34
C THR A 30 16.71 -8.94 3.29
N PHE A 31 16.56 -7.95 4.16
CA PHE A 31 17.56 -6.90 4.41
C PHE A 31 18.36 -7.19 5.70
N GLY A 32 18.62 -8.47 6.00
CA GLY A 32 19.30 -8.90 7.22
C GLY A 32 18.47 -8.63 8.49
N THR A 33 19.10 -8.11 9.55
CA THR A 33 18.46 -7.86 10.86
C THR A 33 17.26 -6.90 10.77
N TRP A 34 17.22 -6.05 9.73
CA TRP A 34 16.17 -5.05 9.53
C TRP A 34 14.99 -5.57 8.70
N SER A 35 14.98 -6.86 8.32
CA SER A 35 13.93 -7.43 7.45
C SER A 35 12.53 -7.31 8.05
N MET A 36 12.38 -7.48 9.37
CA MET A 36 11.07 -7.30 10.02
C MET A 36 10.56 -5.86 9.96
N LEU A 37 11.44 -4.86 9.78
CA LEU A 37 11.04 -3.45 9.67
C LEU A 37 10.52 -3.11 8.27
N ALA A 38 10.74 -3.97 7.28
CA ALA A 38 10.13 -3.79 5.96
C ALA A 38 8.60 -3.82 6.01
N ILE A 39 8.03 -4.64 6.90
CA ILE A 39 6.59 -4.71 7.14
C ILE A 39 6.00 -3.34 7.54
N PRO A 40 6.39 -2.73 8.68
CA PRO A 40 5.83 -1.45 9.08
C PRO A 40 6.18 -0.31 8.11
N ILE A 41 7.37 -0.34 7.48
CA ILE A 41 7.76 0.66 6.46
C ILE A 41 6.83 0.57 5.24
N GLY A 42 6.60 -0.64 4.72
CA GLY A 42 5.69 -0.86 3.60
C GLY A 42 4.25 -0.47 3.97
N PHE A 43 3.81 -0.77 5.19
CA PHE A 43 2.50 -0.37 5.69
C PHE A 43 2.31 1.15 5.77
N VAL A 44 3.26 1.90 6.33
CA VAL A 44 3.20 3.38 6.38
C VAL A 44 3.22 3.98 4.97
N THR A 45 4.04 3.42 4.08
CA THR A 45 4.09 3.83 2.67
C THR A 45 2.75 3.61 1.98
N TYR A 46 2.13 2.45 2.22
CA TYR A 46 0.80 2.11 1.74
C TYR A 46 -0.27 3.11 2.25
N LEU A 47 -0.29 3.39 3.56
CA LEU A 47 -1.24 4.35 4.16
C LEU A 47 -1.11 5.76 3.58
N THR A 48 0.12 6.17 3.26
CA THR A 48 0.39 7.44 2.57
C THR A 48 -0.25 7.44 1.17
N GLY A 49 -0.09 6.34 0.43
CA GLY A 49 -0.73 6.16 -0.87
C GLY A 49 -2.26 6.16 -0.81
N VAL A 50 -2.86 5.50 0.18
CA VAL A 50 -4.30 5.52 0.45
C VAL A 50 -4.79 6.94 0.71
N SER A 51 -4.10 7.66 1.60
CA SER A 51 -4.46 9.04 1.96
C SER A 51 -4.47 9.95 0.73
N LEU A 52 -3.49 9.81 -0.16
CA LEU A 52 -3.47 10.53 -1.43
C LEU A 52 -4.62 10.13 -2.37
N GLY A 53 -5.01 8.85 -2.38
CA GLY A 53 -6.15 8.34 -3.16
C GLY A 53 -7.47 8.94 -2.68
N ILE A 54 -7.68 8.99 -1.36
CA ILE A 54 -8.83 9.65 -0.73
C ILE A 54 -8.84 11.14 -1.09
N ILE A 55 -7.70 11.83 -0.96
CA ILE A 55 -7.59 13.26 -1.31
C ILE A 55 -7.90 13.49 -2.79
N ALA A 56 -7.44 12.62 -3.69
CA ALA A 56 -7.73 12.72 -5.12
C ALA A 56 -9.24 12.55 -5.42
N PHE A 57 -9.89 11.61 -4.73
CA PHE A 57 -11.34 11.41 -4.82
C PHE A 57 -12.12 12.62 -4.29
N LEU A 58 -11.76 13.13 -3.11
CA LEU A 58 -12.39 14.31 -2.49
C LEU A 58 -12.21 15.56 -3.35
N LYS A 59 -11.05 15.73 -3.98
CA LYS A 59 -10.77 16.84 -4.92
C LYS A 59 -11.44 16.67 -6.29
N LYS A 60 -12.25 15.63 -6.50
CA LYS A 60 -12.95 15.33 -7.74
C LYS A 60 -12.03 15.37 -8.98
N GLU A 61 -10.83 14.81 -8.86
CA GLU A 61 -9.94 14.67 -10.04
C GLU A 61 -10.70 13.95 -11.17
N LYS A 62 -10.77 14.59 -12.34
CA LYS A 62 -11.41 14.01 -13.52
C LYS A 62 -10.50 12.92 -14.10
N GLY A 63 -10.97 11.68 -14.16
CA GLY A 63 -10.26 10.58 -14.82
C GLY A 63 -10.55 9.20 -14.22
N PHE A 64 -10.28 8.15 -14.99
CA PHE A 64 -10.43 6.75 -14.60
C PHE A 64 -9.56 6.36 -13.39
N MET A 65 -8.46 7.08 -13.18
CA MET A 65 -7.48 6.85 -12.11
C MET A 65 -8.06 6.89 -10.69
N LYS A 66 -9.17 7.63 -10.45
CA LYS A 66 -9.82 7.67 -9.13
C LYS A 66 -10.46 6.32 -8.75
N TYR A 67 -10.96 5.57 -9.73
CA TYR A 67 -11.58 4.26 -9.51
C TYR A 67 -10.51 3.19 -9.27
N ILE A 68 -9.40 3.28 -10.01
CA ILE A 68 -8.21 2.47 -9.77
C ILE A 68 -7.71 2.69 -8.33
N ALA A 69 -7.56 3.95 -7.91
CA ALA A 69 -7.17 4.27 -6.53
C ALA A 69 -8.14 3.65 -5.49
N LEU A 70 -9.44 3.62 -5.77
CA LEU A 70 -10.44 2.99 -4.90
C LEU A 70 -10.25 1.47 -4.78
N ILE A 71 -9.99 0.78 -5.89
CA ILE A 71 -9.69 -0.66 -5.89
C ILE A 71 -8.42 -0.95 -5.11
N PHE A 72 -7.38 -0.14 -5.31
CA PHE A 72 -6.11 -0.27 -4.59
C PHE A 72 -6.24 0.01 -3.08
N MET A 73 -7.18 0.89 -2.67
CA MET A 73 -7.54 1.04 -1.25
C MET A 73 -8.18 -0.23 -0.69
N ALA A 74 -9.10 -0.87 -1.41
CA ALA A 74 -9.72 -2.11 -0.96
C ALA A 74 -8.69 -3.25 -0.84
N LEU A 75 -7.79 -3.38 -1.82
CA LEU A 75 -6.70 -4.35 -1.78
C LEU A 75 -5.79 -4.18 -0.58
N GLY A 76 -5.53 -2.95 -0.17
CA GLY A 76 -4.67 -2.77 0.97
C GLY A 76 -5.38 -2.80 2.33
N VAL A 77 -6.71 -2.68 2.41
CA VAL A 77 -7.46 -3.14 3.60
C VAL A 77 -7.23 -4.64 3.79
N LEU A 78 -7.32 -5.42 2.71
CA LEU A 78 -6.97 -6.85 2.69
C LEU A 78 -5.53 -7.09 3.18
N TYR A 79 -4.58 -6.26 2.76
CA TYR A 79 -3.20 -6.31 3.23
C TYR A 79 -3.06 -6.03 4.75
N VAL A 80 -3.82 -5.08 5.31
CA VAL A 80 -3.85 -4.84 6.77
C VAL A 80 -4.39 -6.06 7.52
N VAL A 81 -5.49 -6.62 7.04
CA VAL A 81 -6.11 -7.82 7.63
C VAL A 81 -5.13 -8.99 7.59
N PHE A 82 -4.44 -9.19 6.47
CA PHE A 82 -3.44 -10.23 6.32
C PHE A 82 -2.27 -10.04 7.30
N HIS A 83 -1.79 -8.81 7.46
CA HIS A 83 -0.75 -8.49 8.44
C HIS A 83 -1.20 -8.74 9.88
N PHE A 84 -2.41 -8.31 10.22
CA PHE A 84 -2.98 -8.56 11.54
C PHE A 84 -3.06 -10.07 11.83
N ALA A 85 -3.55 -10.84 10.87
CA ALA A 85 -3.66 -12.29 10.98
C ALA A 85 -2.29 -12.97 11.19
N VAL A 86 -1.26 -12.57 10.42
CA VAL A 86 0.14 -13.05 10.61
C VAL A 86 0.68 -12.70 12.00
N PHE A 87 0.49 -11.46 12.48
CA PHE A 87 1.00 -11.07 13.80
C PHE A 87 0.20 -11.64 14.98
N SER A 88 -1.08 -11.95 14.77
CA SER A 88 -1.94 -12.61 15.76
C SER A 88 -1.68 -14.12 15.88
N GLY A 89 -0.91 -14.70 14.96
CA GLY A 89 -0.64 -16.14 14.90
C GLY A 89 -1.84 -16.97 14.41
N GLU A 90 -2.84 -16.33 13.79
CA GLU A 90 -3.97 -17.02 13.16
C GLU A 90 -3.59 -17.73 11.85
N ILE A 91 -2.44 -17.35 11.26
CA ILE A 91 -1.83 -17.94 10.05
C ILE A 91 -0.31 -17.88 10.13
#